data_AF-A0A382YB49-F1
#
_entry.id   AF-A0A382YB49-F1
#
_cell.length_a   1.000
_cell.length_b   1.000
_cell.length_c   1.000
_cell.angle_alpha   90.00
_cell.angle_beta   90.00
_cell.angle_gamma   90.00
#
_symmetry.space_group_name_H-M   'P 1'
#
loop_
_entity.id
_entity.type
_entity.pdbx_description
1 polymer ?
#
loop_
_entity_poly.entity_id
_entity_poly.type
_entity_poly.pdbx_seq_one_letter_code
_entity_poly.pdbx_strand_id
1 'polypeptide(L)'
;MNYKGNPKYEHDTPCCTGILITNLGTPDNPTTSAVRKYLAEFLSDSRVIELPKFLWWFILHGIILRIRPSQSAKAYKKIWTENGSPLLSISSKQAEGLKKILAKKIQGPIR
;
A
#
# COMPACT_ATOMS: atom_id res chain seq x y z
N MET A 1 5.26 -19.62 13.94
CA MET A 1 5.98 -18.36 13.64
C MET A 1 7.32 -18.44 14.35
N ASN A 2 8.43 -18.47 13.61
CA ASN A 2 9.76 -18.40 14.23
C ASN A 2 10.09 -16.93 14.48
N TYR A 3 10.07 -16.51 15.74
CA TYR A 3 10.51 -15.18 16.14
C TYR A 3 11.99 -15.03 15.81
N LYS A 4 12.33 -14.09 14.92
CA LYS A 4 13.71 -13.67 14.68
C LYS A 4 14.00 -12.47 15.57
N GLY A 5 14.60 -12.73 16.74
CA GLY A 5 15.12 -11.68 17.61
C GLY A 5 16.26 -10.92 16.92
N ASN A 6 16.57 -9.72 17.43
CA ASN A 6 17.73 -8.96 16.96
C ASN A 6 19.00 -9.50 17.66
N PRO A 7 19.92 -10.19 16.95
CA PRO A 7 21.12 -10.76 17.56
C PRO A 7 22.13 -9.69 18.04
N LYS A 8 21.93 -8.42 17.67
CA LYS A 8 22.76 -7.27 18.06
C LYS A 8 22.06 -6.37 19.10
N TYR A 9 21.08 -6.89 19.83
CA TYR A 9 20.41 -6.12 20.88
C TYR A 9 21.28 -6.09 22.14
N GLU A 10 21.66 -4.89 22.58
CA GLU A 10 22.29 -4.65 23.88
C GLU A 10 21.29 -3.96 24.81
N HIS A 11 21.31 -4.30 26.10
CA HIS A 11 20.34 -3.80 27.08
C HIS A 11 20.30 -2.26 27.20
N ASP A 12 21.38 -1.57 26.84
CA ASP A 12 21.48 -0.10 26.85
C ASP A 12 21.16 0.56 25.49
N THR A 13 20.69 -0.22 24.51
CA THR A 13 20.31 0.34 23.20
C THR A 13 19.08 1.24 23.38
N PRO A 14 19.11 2.52 22.91
CA PRO A 14 17.95 3.39 23.02
C PRO A 14 16.76 2.80 22.27
N CYS A 15 15.57 2.88 22.88
CA CYS A 15 14.35 2.37 22.28
C CYS A 15 14.11 3.01 20.91
N CYS A 16 13.96 2.19 19.88
CA CYS A 16 13.73 2.65 18.51
C CYS A 16 12.24 2.57 18.20
N THR A 17 11.66 3.70 17.80
CA THR A 17 10.24 3.77 17.43
C THR A 17 10.09 3.58 15.93
N GLY A 18 9.39 2.52 15.54
CA GLY A 18 8.95 2.30 14.16
C GLY A 18 7.56 2.86 13.92
N ILE A 19 7.36 3.57 12.82
CA ILE A 19 6.06 4.17 12.48
C ILE A 19 5.57 3.59 11.17
N LEU A 20 4.42 2.91 11.21
CA LEU A 20 3.81 2.32 10.02
C LEU A 20 2.65 3.19 9.53
N ILE A 21 2.82 3.80 8.35
CA ILE A 21 1.76 4.53 7.65
C ILE A 21 1.20 3.61 6.58
N THR A 22 -0.06 3.21 6.73
CA THR A 22 -0.71 2.28 5.81
C THR A 22 -1.84 2.94 5.03
N ASN A 23 -2.00 2.52 3.78
CA ASN A 23 -3.14 2.85 2.94
C ASN A 23 -3.45 1.65 2.02
N LEU A 24 -4.56 1.71 1.28
CA LEU A 24 -4.97 0.67 0.32
C LEU A 24 -3.98 0.51 -0.85
N GLY A 25 -3.16 1.54 -1.09
CA GLY A 25 -2.19 1.56 -2.17
C GLY A 25 -2.75 2.10 -3.48
N THR A 26 -1.96 1.98 -4.53
CA THR A 26 -2.23 2.55 -5.85
C THR A 26 -1.50 1.69 -6.89
N PRO A 27 -1.99 1.58 -8.14
CA PRO A 27 -1.27 0.85 -9.18
C PRO A 27 0.10 1.50 -9.47
N ASP A 28 1.08 0.68 -9.88
CA ASP A 28 2.44 1.15 -10.22
C ASP A 28 2.44 2.17 -11.37
N ASN A 29 1.49 2.04 -12.30
CA ASN A 29 1.36 2.87 -13.49
C ASN A 29 -0.12 3.08 -13.85
N PRO A 30 -0.48 4.16 -14.56
CA PRO A 30 -1.85 4.43 -14.98
C PRO A 30 -2.19 3.67 -16.28
N THR A 31 -1.66 2.45 -16.43
CA THR A 31 -1.90 1.58 -17.59
C THR A 31 -2.93 0.50 -17.24
N THR A 32 -3.69 0.06 -18.24
CA THR A 32 -4.69 -1.01 -18.06
C THR A 32 -4.08 -2.28 -17.44
N SER A 33 -2.84 -2.62 -17.79
CA SER A 33 -2.15 -3.79 -17.26
C SER A 33 -1.82 -3.64 -15.77
N ALA A 34 -1.22 -2.52 -15.37
CA ALA A 34 -0.89 -2.26 -13.98
C ALA A 34 -2.15 -2.15 -13.09
N VAL A 35 -3.20 -1.48 -13.59
CA VAL A 35 -4.49 -1.39 -12.91
C VAL A 35 -5.16 -2.75 -12.79
N ARG A 36 -5.05 -3.62 -13.80
CA ARG A 36 -5.57 -4.99 -13.72
C ARG A 36 -4.87 -5.79 -12.62
N LYS A 37 -3.52 -5.71 -12.54
CA LYS A 37 -2.75 -6.39 -11.50
C LYS A 37 -3.17 -5.90 -10.11
N TYR A 38 -3.22 -4.58 -9.91
CA TYR A 38 -3.67 -3.97 -8.67
C TYR A 38 -5.09 -4.41 -8.27
N LEU A 39 -6.05 -4.36 -9.20
CA LEU A 39 -7.43 -4.78 -8.92
C LEU A 39 -7.54 -6.27 -8.62
N ALA A 40 -6.71 -7.12 -9.25
CA ALA A 40 -6.71 -8.55 -8.98
C ALA A 40 -6.24 -8.83 -7.55
N GLU A 41 -5.16 -8.18 -7.10
CA GLU A 41 -4.65 -8.30 -5.74
C GLU A 41 -5.66 -7.73 -4.73
N PHE A 42 -6.13 -6.50 -4.95
CA PHE A 42 -7.05 -5.80 -4.03
C PHE A 42 -8.39 -6.53 -3.86
N LEU A 43 -9.01 -6.99 -4.95
CA LEU A 43 -10.30 -7.67 -4.90
C LEU A 43 -10.20 -9.15 -4.56
N SER A 44 -8.99 -9.72 -4.50
CA SER A 44 -8.81 -11.11 -4.03
C SER A 44 -8.86 -11.23 -2.50
N ASP A 45 -8.75 -10.12 -1.77
CA ASP A 45 -8.78 -10.12 -0.31
C ASP A 45 -10.19 -10.41 0.22
N SER A 46 -10.31 -11.46 1.02
CA SER A 46 -11.55 -11.84 1.72
C SER A 46 -12.01 -10.83 2.77
N ARG A 47 -11.15 -9.87 3.15
CA ARG A 47 -11.52 -8.74 4.02
C ARG A 47 -12.24 -7.63 3.25
N VAL A 48 -12.09 -7.59 1.93
CA VAL A 48 -12.75 -6.61 1.05
C VAL A 48 -14.04 -7.21 0.49
N ILE A 49 -14.06 -8.51 0.22
CA ILE A 49 -15.20 -9.21 -0.39
C ILE A 49 -15.65 -10.39 0.48
N GLU A 50 -16.93 -10.39 0.85
CA GLU A 50 -17.53 -11.38 1.76
C GLU A 50 -18.12 -12.62 1.05
N LEU A 51 -18.11 -12.65 -0.29
CA LEU A 51 -18.65 -13.77 -1.06
C LEU A 51 -17.76 -15.02 -0.99
N PRO A 52 -18.32 -16.24 -1.16
CA PRO A 52 -17.54 -17.47 -1.24
C PRO A 52 -16.42 -17.36 -2.29
N LYS A 53 -15.18 -17.68 -1.88
CA LYS A 53 -13.97 -17.47 -2.70
C LYS A 53 -14.06 -18.01 -4.12
N PHE A 54 -14.66 -19.20 -4.28
CA PHE A 54 -14.81 -19.85 -5.59
C PHE A 54 -15.71 -19.03 -6.51
N LEU A 55 -16.92 -18.67 -6.05
CA LEU A 55 -17.86 -17.88 -6.83
C LEU A 55 -17.27 -16.51 -7.18
N TRP A 56 -16.64 -15.86 -6.21
CA TRP A 56 -16.00 -14.57 -6.43
C TRP A 56 -14.85 -14.64 -7.43
N TRP A 57 -14.04 -15.70 -7.38
CA TRP A 57 -12.93 -15.89 -8.32
C TRP A 57 -13.41 -15.93 -9.78
N PHE A 58 -14.53 -16.60 -10.08
CA PHE A 58 -15.14 -16.58 -11.42
C PHE A 58 -15.61 -15.18 -11.83
N ILE A 59 -16.24 -14.45 -10.92
CA ILE A 59 -16.72 -13.08 -11.19
C ILE A 59 -15.53 -12.14 -11.43
N LEU A 60 -14.50 -12.24 -10.60
CA LEU A 60 -13.30 -11.43 -10.66
C LEU A 60 -12.55 -11.64 -11.99
N HIS A 61 -12.20 -12.88 -12.31
CA HIS A 61 -11.42 -13.20 -13.52
C HIS A 61 -12.27 -13.26 -14.80
N GLY A 62 -13.57 -13.53 -14.68
CA GLY A 62 -14.48 -13.62 -15.81
C GLY A 62 -15.00 -12.25 -16.28
N ILE A 63 -15.44 -11.40 -15.36
CA ILE A 63 -16.13 -10.14 -15.69
C ILE A 63 -15.29 -8.92 -15.29
N ILE A 64 -14.91 -8.83 -14.01
CA ILE A 64 -14.34 -7.60 -13.45
C ILE A 64 -13.00 -7.25 -14.11
N LEU A 65 -12.04 -8.19 -14.13
CA LEU A 65 -10.69 -7.96 -14.66
C LEU A 65 -10.63 -7.82 -16.19
N ARG A 66 -11.72 -8.13 -16.89
CA ARG A 66 -11.84 -7.93 -18.34
C ARG A 66 -12.37 -6.54 -18.68
N ILE A 67 -13.36 -6.05 -17.94
CA ILE A 67 -14.10 -4.82 -18.27
C ILE A 67 -13.56 -3.61 -17.50
N ARG A 68 -13.43 -3.73 -16.17
CA ARG A 68 -13.19 -2.61 -15.26
C ARG A 68 -11.82 -1.92 -15.42
N PRO A 69 -10.70 -2.63 -15.70
CA PRO A 69 -9.38 -1.99 -15.71
C PRO A 69 -9.22 -0.87 -16.73
N SER A 70 -9.88 -0.95 -17.89
CA SER A 70 -9.77 0.08 -18.93
C SER A 70 -10.37 1.41 -18.48
N GLN A 71 -11.52 1.36 -17.81
CA GLN A 71 -12.22 2.52 -17.28
C GLN A 71 -11.48 3.10 -16.08
N SER A 72 -11.04 2.25 -15.15
CA SER A 72 -10.21 2.68 -14.02
C SER A 72 -8.89 3.29 -14.47
N ALA A 73 -8.21 2.73 -15.47
CA ALA A 73 -6.97 3.29 -16.00
C ALA A 73 -7.17 4.70 -16.56
N LYS A 74 -8.28 4.99 -17.24
CA LYS A 74 -8.60 6.36 -17.69
C LYS A 74 -8.73 7.31 -16.50
N ALA A 75 -9.37 6.89 -15.41
CA ALA A 75 -9.49 7.71 -14.20
C ALA A 75 -8.12 7.96 -13.55
N TYR A 76 -7.29 6.92 -13.41
CA TYR A 76 -5.92 7.07 -12.90
C TYR A 76 -5.07 7.98 -13.77
N LYS A 77 -5.17 7.89 -15.11
CA LYS A 77 -4.47 8.77 -16.05
C LYS A 77 -4.82 10.24 -15.84
N LYS A 78 -6.10 10.57 -15.57
CA LYS A 78 -6.54 11.96 -15.38
C LYS A 78 -5.88 12.66 -14.18
N ILE A 79 -5.55 11.89 -13.14
CA ILE A 79 -4.96 12.41 -11.91
C ILE A 79 -3.48 12.07 -11.77
N TRP A 80 -2.87 11.46 -12.80
CA TRP A 80 -1.49 11.04 -12.75
C TRP A 80 -0.57 12.24 -12.85
N THR A 81 0.50 12.25 -12.06
CA THR A 81 1.48 13.33 -12.02
C THR A 81 2.86 12.81 -12.40
N GLU A 82 3.82 13.72 -12.62
CA GLU A 82 5.24 13.36 -12.82
C GLU A 82 5.82 12.59 -11.63
N ASN A 83 5.32 12.86 -10.42
CA ASN A 83 5.69 12.16 -9.20
C ASN A 83 4.92 10.84 -8.99
N GLY A 84 4.22 10.35 -10.02
CA GLY A 84 3.39 9.16 -9.97
C GLY A 84 1.99 9.42 -9.42
N SER A 85 1.45 8.44 -8.69
CA SER A 85 0.15 8.56 -8.05
C SER A 85 0.16 9.63 -6.95
N PRO A 86 -0.83 10.55 -6.92
CA PRO A 86 -0.97 11.53 -5.85
C PRO A 86 -1.01 10.88 -4.45
N LEU A 87 -1.69 9.73 -4.32
CA LEU A 87 -1.80 9.02 -3.05
C LEU A 87 -0.43 8.63 -2.49
N LEU A 88 0.43 8.04 -3.32
CA LEU A 88 1.76 7.59 -2.93
C LEU A 88 2.67 8.78 -2.65
N SER A 89 2.72 9.75 -3.56
CA SER A 89 3.58 10.93 -3.40
C SER A 89 3.22 11.78 -2.18
N ILE A 90 1.93 11.97 -1.89
CA ILE A 90 1.46 12.67 -0.69
C ILE A 90 1.75 11.85 0.57
N SER A 91 1.51 10.53 0.55
CA SER A 91 1.80 9.66 1.69
C SER A 91 3.29 9.66 2.06
N SER A 92 4.19 9.66 1.07
CA SER A 92 5.63 9.80 1.30
C SER A 92 5.98 11.13 1.95
N LYS A 93 5.39 12.24 1.48
CA LYS A 93 5.59 13.57 2.08
C LYS A 93 5.05 13.62 3.51
N GLN A 94 3.91 12.98 3.78
CA GLN A 94 3.36 12.86 5.13
C GLN A 94 4.29 12.06 6.05
N ALA A 95 4.87 10.96 5.56
CA ALA A 95 5.84 10.16 6.30
C ALA A 95 7.08 10.98 6.68
N GLU A 96 7.64 11.73 5.73
CA GLU A 96 8.77 12.63 6.00
C GLU A 96 8.42 13.74 6.99
N GLY A 97 7.23 14.34 6.86
CA GLY A 97 6.73 15.36 7.78
C GLY A 97 6.59 14.84 9.20
N LEU A 98 5.97 13.66 9.35
CA LEU A 98 5.83 12.98 10.64
C LEU A 98 7.18 12.65 11.26
N LYS A 99 8.13 12.12 10.47
CA LYS A 99 9.49 11.84 10.94
C LYS A 99 10.15 13.10 11.52
N LYS A 100 10.06 14.24 10.83
CA LYS A 100 10.62 15.52 11.28
C LYS A 100 9.98 16.02 12.57
N ILE A 101 8.66 15.89 12.71
CA ILE A 101 7.93 16.33 13.91
C ILE A 101 8.28 15.44 15.11
N LEU A 102 8.28 14.13 14.90
CA LEU A 102 8.46 13.16 15.97
C LEU A 102 9.92 13.08 16.44
N ALA A 103 10.90 13.35 15.56
CA ALA A 103 12.30 13.44 15.95
C ALA A 103 12.56 14.54 17.00
N LYS A 104 11.68 15.55 17.10
CA LYS A 104 11.75 16.59 18.14
C LYS A 104 11.08 16.18 19.45
N LYS A 105 10.20 15.17 19.43
CA LYS A 105 9.35 14.78 20.56
C LYS A 105 9.77 13.46 21.22
N ILE A 106 10.38 12.56 20.46
CA ILE A 106 10.75 11.22 20.91
C ILE A 106 12.26 11.19 21.19
N GLN A 107 12.64 10.60 22.32
CA GLN A 107 14.03 10.29 22.62
C GLN A 107 14.38 8.94 21.95
N GLY A 108 15.35 8.96 21.03
CA GLY A 108 15.79 7.76 20.32
C GLY A 108 15.57 7.81 18.80
N PRO A 109 16.15 6.86 18.05
CA PRO A 109 16.06 6.85 16.60
C PRO A 109 14.66 6.46 16.10
N ILE A 110 14.15 7.18 15.09
CA ILE A 110 12.90 6.88 14.40
C ILE A 110 13.22 6.18 13.06
N ARG A 111 12.63 5.00 12.87
CA ARG A 111 12.77 4.19 11.65
C ARG A 111 11.48 4.14 10.86
#